data_AF-A0A1B6JK03-F1
#
_entry.id   AF-A0A1B6JK03-F1
#
_cell.length_a   1.000
_cell.length_b   1.000
_cell.length_c   1.000
_cell.angle_alpha   90.00
_cell.angle_beta   90.00
_cell.angle_gamma   90.00
#
_symmetry.space_group_name_H-M   'P 1'
#
loop_
_entity.id
_entity.type
_entity.pdbx_description
1 polymer ?
#
loop_
_entity_poly.entity_id
_entity_poly.type
_entity_poly.pdbx_seq_one_letter_code
_entity_poly.pdbx_strand_id
1 'polypeptide(L)'
;QLTILILRVITKYPHLRYYQGYHDVAVTFLLVVGEDVAFQIMERLSTDHLKECMEPTMDKTSYLLNYIFPLIHRLHPALCEFLDRSGVGTMFCLPWFLTWYGHSLNRYRDVVRLYDYFLASPALLPLYLVATIVVHRQDEVFRTDCDMASVHCLLSNLSDDLPFEKLLQEATELYEKFPPESVEAEVKERCKREVLRRQQEDAMRKALVSKRARANNPSWVRRLRAWHVPHYKLILFTASIAFGFYAYLRGTPDAIDFVPR
;
A
#
# COMPACT_ATOMS: atom_id res chain seq x y z
N GLN A 1 11.77 22.18 12.41
CA GLN A 1 13.03 21.44 12.19
C GLN A 1 12.79 20.18 11.35
N LEU A 2 11.98 19.21 11.81
CA LEU A 2 11.71 17.96 11.05
C LEU A 2 11.20 18.18 9.60
N THR A 3 10.17 19.01 9.42
CA THR A 3 9.64 19.30 8.07
C THR A 3 10.69 19.96 7.17
N ILE A 4 11.54 20.82 7.74
CA ILE A 4 12.62 21.51 7.00
C ILE A 4 13.64 20.47 6.54
N LEU A 5 14.06 19.57 7.43
CA LEU A 5 14.97 18.45 7.12
C LEU A 5 14.42 17.60 5.96
N ILE A 6 13.17 17.17 6.04
CA ILE A 6 12.53 16.33 5.00
C ILE A 6 12.46 17.09 3.67
N LEU A 7 11.98 18.34 3.69
CA LEU A 7 11.84 19.15 2.48
C LEU A 7 13.20 19.48 1.84
N ARG A 8 14.25 19.69 2.63
CA ARG A 8 15.62 19.89 2.11
C ARG A 8 16.09 18.69 1.29
N VAL A 9 15.87 17.46 1.77
CA VAL A 9 16.25 16.25 1.02
C VAL A 9 15.44 16.11 -0.27
N ILE A 10 14.11 16.22 -0.19
CA ILE A 10 13.23 16.06 -1.36
C ILE A 10 13.46 17.15 -2.40
N THR A 11 13.74 18.39 -1.97
CA THR A 11 14.03 19.50 -2.89
C THR A 11 15.37 19.30 -3.60
N LYS A 12 16.37 18.74 -2.91
CA LYS A 12 17.68 18.40 -3.51
C LYS A 12 17.59 17.20 -4.47
N TYR A 13 16.72 16.23 -4.18
CA TYR A 13 16.52 15.02 -4.98
C TYR A 13 15.08 14.89 -5.49
N PRO A 14 14.68 15.60 -6.56
CA PRO A 14 13.28 15.69 -7.01
C PRO A 14 12.68 14.38 -7.55
N HIS A 15 13.51 13.36 -7.78
CA HIS A 15 13.06 12.02 -8.17
C HIS A 15 12.60 11.19 -6.98
N LEU A 16 13.04 11.51 -5.76
CA LEU A 16 12.62 10.83 -4.54
C LEU A 16 11.25 11.35 -4.10
N ARG A 17 10.39 10.44 -3.67
CA ARG A 17 9.05 10.73 -3.17
C ARG A 17 8.97 10.46 -1.68
N TYR A 18 8.29 11.33 -0.97
CA TYR A 18 7.96 11.09 0.43
C TYR A 18 7.02 9.89 0.55
N TYR A 19 7.33 8.98 1.46
CA TYR A 19 6.43 7.91 1.89
C TYR A 19 6.04 8.12 3.36
N GLN A 20 4.86 7.60 3.74
CA GLN A 20 4.38 7.67 5.12
C GLN A 20 5.24 6.76 6.01
N GLY A 21 5.94 7.37 6.98
CA GLY A 21 6.92 6.72 7.85
C GLY A 21 8.35 7.28 7.70
N TYR A 22 8.64 7.99 6.60
CA TYR A 22 9.95 8.64 6.40
C TYR A 22 10.28 9.67 7.51
N HIS A 23 9.24 10.29 8.08
CA HIS A 23 9.39 11.22 9.19
C HIS A 23 9.84 10.56 10.50
N ASP A 24 9.47 9.30 10.75
CA ASP A 24 9.93 8.53 11.92
C ASP A 24 11.44 8.27 11.82
N VAL A 25 11.94 8.02 10.61
CA VAL A 25 13.38 7.91 10.34
C VAL A 25 14.08 9.24 10.57
N ALA A 26 13.57 10.31 9.95
CA ALA A 26 14.19 11.63 10.04
C ALA A 26 14.19 12.21 11.47
N VAL A 27 13.12 11.99 12.25
CA VAL A 27 13.05 12.48 13.64
C VAL A 27 14.06 11.76 14.54
N THR A 28 14.28 10.46 14.32
CA THR A 28 15.26 9.68 15.10
C THR A 28 16.66 10.28 14.95
N PHE A 29 17.09 10.58 13.72
CA PHE A 29 18.38 11.25 13.49
C PHE A 29 18.41 12.67 14.04
N LEU A 30 17.35 13.44 13.81
CA LEU A 30 17.26 14.82 14.30
C LEU A 30 17.44 14.90 15.82
N LEU A 31 16.87 13.96 16.57
CA LEU A 31 16.97 13.89 18.02
C LEU A 31 18.36 13.48 18.52
N VAL A 32 19.09 12.63 17.78
CA VAL A 32 20.40 12.12 18.21
C VAL A 32 21.55 13.04 17.81
N VAL A 33 21.56 13.52 16.56
CA VAL A 33 22.73 14.21 15.97
C VAL A 33 22.48 15.68 15.63
N GLY A 34 21.25 16.18 15.83
CA GLY A 34 20.87 17.54 15.46
C GLY A 34 20.67 17.73 13.95
N GLU A 35 20.27 18.94 13.54
CA GLU A 35 19.74 19.19 12.20
C GLU A 35 20.76 19.01 11.07
N ASP A 36 21.97 19.57 11.21
CA ASP A 36 22.95 19.61 10.12
C ASP A 36 23.51 18.22 9.79
N VAL A 37 23.84 17.44 10.83
CA VAL A 37 24.33 16.06 10.66
C VAL A 37 23.19 15.15 10.22
N ALA A 38 21.98 15.32 10.77
CA ALA A 38 20.82 14.55 10.33
C ALA A 38 20.53 14.76 8.85
N PHE A 39 20.69 15.98 8.32
CA PHE A 39 20.53 16.24 6.90
C PHE A 39 21.53 15.45 6.03
N GLN A 40 22.81 15.42 6.42
CA GLN A 40 23.83 14.67 5.70
C GLN A 40 23.58 13.16 5.73
N ILE A 41 23.15 12.62 6.88
CA ILE A 41 22.81 11.21 7.01
C ILE A 41 21.58 10.89 6.15
N MET A 42 20.49 11.66 6.29
CA MET A 42 19.24 11.43 5.56
C MET A 42 19.44 11.56 4.05
N GLU A 43 20.30 12.45 3.58
CA GLU A 43 20.67 12.54 2.17
C GLU A 43 21.28 11.24 1.64
N ARG A 44 22.27 10.69 2.35
CA ARG A 44 22.94 9.44 1.94
C ARG A 44 21.97 8.27 2.05
N LEU A 45 21.20 8.22 3.13
CA LEU A 45 20.28 7.13 3.43
C LEU A 45 19.12 7.07 2.42
N SER A 46 18.59 8.21 2.01
CA SER A 46 17.49 8.33 1.05
C SER A 46 17.88 7.99 -0.39
N THR A 47 19.17 8.11 -0.71
CA THR A 47 19.71 7.77 -2.04
C THR A 47 20.27 6.35 -2.11
N ASP A 48 20.34 5.66 -0.97
CA ASP A 48 20.86 4.30 -0.82
C ASP A 48 19.80 3.39 -0.17
N HIS A 49 19.85 3.14 1.13
CA HIS A 49 18.99 2.18 1.83
C HIS A 49 17.48 2.40 1.64
N LEU A 50 17.03 3.65 1.64
CA LEU A 50 15.60 3.98 1.54
C LEU A 50 15.16 4.32 0.12
N LYS A 51 16.07 4.24 -0.86
CA LYS A 51 15.81 4.65 -2.24
C LYS A 51 14.57 3.97 -2.81
N GLU A 52 14.47 2.65 -2.65
CA GLU A 52 13.35 1.87 -3.18
C GLU A 52 12.02 2.18 -2.46
N CYS A 53 12.09 2.60 -1.18
CA CYS A 53 10.93 3.08 -0.42
C CYS A 53 10.43 4.46 -0.88
N MET A 54 11.30 5.25 -1.50
CA MET A 54 11.01 6.60 -1.99
C MET A 54 10.64 6.65 -3.48
N GLU A 55 10.33 5.50 -4.09
CA GLU A 55 9.86 5.44 -5.46
C GLU A 55 8.41 5.93 -5.59
N PRO A 56 7.96 6.34 -6.79
CA PRO A 56 6.59 6.81 -7.01
C PRO A 56 5.51 5.78 -6.70
N THR A 57 5.83 4.48 -6.81
CA THR A 57 4.94 3.37 -6.49
C THR A 57 5.57 2.47 -5.42
N MET A 58 4.72 1.80 -4.64
CA MET A 58 5.16 0.83 -3.62
C MET A 58 5.53 -0.54 -4.22
N ASP A 59 5.62 -0.67 -5.54
CA ASP A 59 5.84 -1.96 -6.20
C ASP A 59 7.20 -2.54 -5.82
N LYS A 60 8.24 -1.69 -5.78
CA LYS A 60 9.59 -2.11 -5.41
C LYS A 60 9.70 -2.44 -3.93
N THR A 61 9.14 -1.62 -3.04
CA THR A 61 9.05 -1.95 -1.61
C THR A 61 8.32 -3.28 -1.38
N SER A 62 7.19 -3.48 -2.08
CA SER A 62 6.42 -4.72 -2.00
C SER A 62 7.22 -5.92 -2.53
N TYR A 63 8.02 -5.73 -3.57
CA TYR A 63 8.95 -6.74 -4.06
C TYR A 63 10.02 -7.08 -3.02
N LEU A 64 10.64 -6.08 -2.38
CA LEU A 64 11.63 -6.31 -1.33
C LEU A 64 11.06 -7.11 -0.14
N LEU A 65 9.84 -6.82 0.29
CA LEU A 65 9.19 -7.58 1.36
C LEU A 65 9.03 -9.07 1.03
N ASN A 66 8.97 -9.47 -0.24
CA ASN A 66 8.85 -10.87 -0.63
C ASN A 66 10.12 -11.71 -0.34
N TYR A 67 11.25 -11.08 0.02
CA TYR A 67 12.43 -11.78 0.52
C TYR A 67 12.18 -12.53 1.83
N ILE A 68 11.23 -12.06 2.65
CA ILE A 68 10.98 -12.61 3.99
C ILE A 68 10.58 -14.09 3.93
N PHE A 69 9.74 -14.48 2.96
CA PHE A 69 9.24 -15.86 2.89
C PHE A 69 10.32 -16.89 2.52
N PRO A 70 11.13 -16.70 1.46
CA PRO A 70 12.28 -17.57 1.22
C PRO A 70 13.22 -17.66 2.43
N LEU A 71 13.50 -16.54 3.11
CA LEU A 71 14.35 -16.53 4.30
C LEU A 71 13.75 -17.37 5.44
N ILE A 72 12.46 -17.19 5.74
CA ILE A 72 11.75 -18.01 6.73
C ILE A 72 11.73 -19.48 6.29
N HIS A 73 11.56 -19.77 5.00
CA HIS A 73 11.60 -21.15 4.49
C HIS A 73 12.96 -21.81 4.74
N ARG A 74 14.07 -21.08 4.56
CA ARG A 74 15.43 -21.58 4.83
C ARG A 74 15.68 -21.82 6.32
N LEU A 75 15.06 -21.04 7.20
CA LEU A 75 15.19 -21.19 8.66
C LEU A 75 14.24 -22.25 9.23
N HIS A 76 12.98 -22.22 8.82
CA HIS A 76 11.90 -23.01 9.40
C HIS A 76 10.78 -23.30 8.36
N PRO A 77 10.92 -24.36 7.53
CA PRO A 77 9.99 -24.68 6.45
C PRO A 77 8.52 -24.81 6.89
N ALA A 78 8.26 -25.47 8.02
CA ALA A 78 6.90 -25.68 8.54
C ALA A 78 6.22 -24.36 8.99
N LEU A 79 7.02 -23.37 9.40
CA LEU A 79 6.50 -22.05 9.78
C LEU A 79 6.16 -21.26 8.52
N CYS A 80 7.04 -21.31 7.51
CA CYS A 80 6.76 -20.72 6.20
C CYS A 80 5.46 -21.27 5.60
N GLU A 81 5.24 -22.58 5.64
CA GLU A 81 4.02 -23.21 5.14
C GLU A 81 2.78 -22.75 5.92
N PHE A 82 2.88 -22.65 7.25
CA PHE A 82 1.80 -22.13 8.09
C PHE A 82 1.43 -20.68 7.71
N LEU A 83 2.42 -19.81 7.52
CA LEU A 83 2.21 -18.42 7.09
C LEU A 83 1.62 -18.31 5.68
N ASP A 84 2.05 -19.17 4.76
CA ASP A 84 1.48 -19.21 3.41
C ASP A 84 0.01 -19.68 3.43
N ARG A 85 -0.31 -20.68 4.25
CA ARG A 85 -1.67 -21.19 4.44
C ARG A 85 -2.60 -20.18 5.11
N SER A 86 -2.12 -19.43 6.11
CA SER A 86 -2.93 -18.40 6.77
C SER A 86 -3.28 -17.25 5.82
N GLY A 87 -2.46 -17.04 4.78
CA GLY A 87 -2.68 -15.98 3.79
C GLY A 87 -2.31 -14.59 4.29
N VAL A 88 -1.53 -14.49 5.37
CA VAL A 88 -1.12 -13.21 5.99
C VAL A 88 -0.35 -12.28 5.04
N GLY A 89 0.41 -12.85 4.11
CA GLY A 89 1.27 -12.09 3.20
C GLY A 89 2.40 -11.36 3.96
N THR A 90 2.85 -10.21 3.45
CA THR A 90 3.99 -9.47 4.02
C THR A 90 3.60 -8.09 4.58
N MET A 91 2.32 -7.74 4.57
CA MET A 91 1.89 -6.38 4.95
C MET A 91 2.12 -6.08 6.44
N PHE A 92 2.14 -7.10 7.29
CA PHE A 92 2.34 -6.95 8.73
C PHE A 92 3.68 -6.27 9.09
N CYS A 93 4.72 -6.47 8.29
CA CYS A 93 6.06 -5.94 8.55
C CYS A 93 6.42 -4.72 7.67
N LEU A 94 5.52 -4.26 6.81
CA LEU A 94 5.76 -3.04 6.01
C LEU A 94 6.09 -1.83 6.90
N PRO A 95 5.37 -1.56 8.01
CA PRO A 95 5.71 -0.44 8.90
C PRO A 95 7.11 -0.59 9.51
N TRP A 96 7.53 -1.82 9.83
CA TRP A 96 8.83 -2.10 10.42
C TRP A 96 9.95 -1.74 9.44
N PHE A 97 9.82 -2.19 8.20
CA PHE A 97 10.81 -1.94 7.17
C PHE A 97 10.89 -0.44 6.81
N LEU A 98 9.74 0.22 6.63
CA LEU A 98 9.68 1.64 6.24
C LEU A 98 10.23 2.60 7.30
N THR A 99 10.09 2.25 8.57
CA THR A 99 10.47 3.13 9.70
C THR A 99 11.69 2.62 10.45
N TRP A 100 12.39 1.60 9.94
CA TRP A 100 13.47 0.92 10.66
C TRP A 100 13.07 0.56 12.09
N TYR A 101 11.86 0.03 12.25
CA TYR A 101 11.23 -0.35 13.52
C TYR A 101 10.94 0.81 14.49
N GLY A 102 11.28 2.06 14.13
CA GLY A 102 11.13 3.22 14.99
C GLY A 102 9.69 3.53 15.39
N HIS A 103 8.71 3.18 14.55
CA HIS A 103 7.29 3.35 14.87
C HIS A 103 6.69 2.17 15.65
N SER A 104 7.38 1.03 15.72
CA SER A 104 6.82 -0.22 16.25
C SER A 104 7.43 -0.64 17.58
N LEU A 105 8.47 0.04 18.04
CA LEU A 105 9.10 -0.17 19.33
C LEU A 105 8.77 0.95 20.29
N ASN A 106 8.40 0.62 21.52
CA ASN A 106 8.15 1.62 22.56
C ASN A 106 9.46 2.13 23.19
N ARG A 107 10.48 1.27 23.21
CA ARG A 107 11.77 1.55 23.84
C ARG A 107 12.69 2.29 22.89
N TYR A 108 12.78 3.61 23.05
CA TYR A 108 13.66 4.47 22.23
C TYR A 108 15.12 3.99 22.18
N ARG A 109 15.65 3.44 23.28
CA ARG A 109 17.01 2.87 23.32
C ARG A 109 17.19 1.75 22.29
N ASP A 110 16.20 0.88 22.15
CA ASP A 110 16.29 -0.26 21.24
C ASP A 110 16.13 0.21 19.79
N VAL A 111 15.31 1.25 19.54
CA VAL A 111 15.24 1.94 18.24
C VAL A 111 16.60 2.47 17.81
N VAL A 112 17.25 3.29 18.64
CA VAL A 112 18.56 3.88 18.28
C VAL A 112 19.62 2.78 18.10
N ARG A 113 19.59 1.72 18.92
CA ARG A 113 20.49 0.57 18.77
C ARG A 113 20.31 -0.18 17.44
N LEU A 114 19.07 -0.29 16.95
CA LEU A 114 18.79 -0.84 15.61
C LEU A 114 19.29 0.09 14.50
N TYR A 115 19.19 1.40 14.67
CA TYR A 115 19.74 2.36 13.70
C TYR A 115 21.26 2.26 13.61
N ASP A 116 21.96 2.15 14.75
CA ASP A 116 23.41 1.92 14.76
C ASP A 116 23.79 0.70 13.92
N TYR A 117 23.02 -0.38 14.06
CA TYR A 117 23.23 -1.61 13.33
C TYR A 117 22.92 -1.47 11.83
N PHE A 118 21.79 -0.88 11.46
CA PHE A 118 21.39 -0.74 10.06
C PHE A 118 22.29 0.22 9.27
N LEU A 119 22.81 1.28 9.90
CA LEU A 119 23.80 2.17 9.28
C LEU A 119 25.10 1.45 8.94
N ALA A 120 25.49 0.48 9.76
CA ALA A 120 26.69 -0.33 9.56
C ALA A 120 26.45 -1.56 8.68
N SER A 121 25.22 -1.78 8.20
CA SER A 121 24.82 -3.00 7.52
C SER A 121 24.34 -2.77 6.07
N PRO A 122 24.32 -3.82 5.23
CA PRO A 122 23.71 -3.76 3.91
C PRO A 122 22.22 -3.37 3.94
N ALA A 123 21.75 -2.70 2.89
CA ALA A 123 20.39 -2.12 2.83
C ALA A 123 19.24 -3.11 3.06
N LEU A 124 19.39 -4.38 2.68
CA LEU A 124 18.35 -5.40 2.82
C LEU A 124 18.35 -6.10 4.17
N LEU A 125 19.36 -5.87 5.00
CA LEU A 125 19.53 -6.58 6.26
C LEU A 125 18.38 -6.34 7.29
N PRO A 126 17.67 -5.19 7.30
CA PRO A 126 16.42 -5.07 8.06
C PRO A 126 15.38 -6.16 7.75
N LEU A 127 15.32 -6.68 6.52
CA LEU A 127 14.38 -7.76 6.16
C LEU A 127 14.80 -9.12 6.74
N TYR A 128 16.10 -9.33 6.94
CA TYR A 128 16.62 -10.53 7.59
C TYR A 128 16.25 -10.53 9.07
N LEU A 129 16.28 -9.35 9.71
CA LEU A 129 15.78 -9.18 11.06
C LEU A 129 14.27 -9.50 11.16
N VAL A 130 13.46 -9.15 10.15
CA VAL A 130 12.05 -9.58 10.13
C VAL A 130 11.95 -11.11 10.16
N ALA A 131 12.72 -11.80 9.32
CA ALA A 131 12.70 -13.26 9.28
C ALA A 131 13.11 -13.90 10.61
N THR A 132 14.17 -13.39 11.27
CA THR A 132 14.62 -13.92 12.57
C THR A 132 13.62 -13.64 13.69
N ILE A 133 13.00 -12.44 13.72
CA ILE A 133 11.92 -12.14 14.68
C ILE A 133 10.73 -13.09 14.52
N VAL A 134 10.29 -13.34 13.27
CA VAL A 134 9.15 -14.23 13.02
C VAL A 134 9.46 -15.67 13.44
N VAL A 135 10.67 -16.16 13.15
CA VAL A 135 11.12 -17.50 13.57
C VAL A 135 11.29 -17.59 15.08
N HIS A 136 11.77 -16.53 15.73
CA HIS A 136 11.87 -16.47 17.19
C HIS A 136 10.51 -16.65 17.86
N ARG A 137 9.45 -16.09 17.26
CA ARG A 137 8.06 -16.15 17.76
C ARG A 137 7.26 -17.34 17.22
N GLN A 138 7.91 -18.34 16.64
CA GLN A 138 7.25 -19.49 16.01
C GLN A 138 6.21 -20.18 16.91
N ASP A 139 6.49 -20.32 18.21
CA ASP A 139 5.59 -20.99 19.16
C ASP A 139 4.27 -20.23 19.33
N GLU A 140 4.31 -18.90 19.32
CA GLU A 140 3.12 -18.06 19.38
C GLU A 140 2.32 -18.17 18.06
N VAL A 141 3.03 -18.17 16.94
CA VAL A 141 2.41 -18.29 15.61
C VAL A 141 1.70 -19.63 15.46
N PHE A 142 2.31 -20.75 15.87
CA PHE A 142 1.69 -22.07 15.78
C PHE A 142 0.50 -22.29 16.72
N ARG A 143 0.42 -21.54 17.82
CA ARG A 143 -0.74 -21.57 18.74
C ARG A 143 -1.90 -20.70 18.28
N THR A 144 -1.66 -19.81 17.32
CA THR A 144 -2.67 -18.88 16.79
C THR A 144 -3.49 -19.58 15.71
N ASP A 145 -4.73 -19.12 15.51
CA ASP A 145 -5.57 -19.61 14.42
C ASP A 145 -4.91 -19.37 13.06
N CYS A 146 -4.98 -20.37 12.19
CA CYS A 146 -4.36 -20.37 10.86
C CYS A 146 -5.20 -19.55 9.86
N ASP A 147 -5.42 -18.27 10.16
CA ASP A 147 -6.12 -17.31 9.33
C ASP A 147 -5.37 -15.97 9.26
N MET A 148 -5.70 -15.17 8.24
CA MET A 148 -4.99 -13.93 7.94
C MET A 148 -5.09 -12.92 9.09
N ALA A 149 -6.26 -12.78 9.73
CA ALA A 149 -6.48 -11.74 10.73
C ALA A 149 -5.74 -12.05 12.03
N SER A 150 -5.82 -13.30 12.51
CA SER A 150 -5.18 -13.73 13.75
C SER A 150 -3.66 -13.63 13.66
N VAL A 151 -3.07 -14.14 12.57
CA VAL A 151 -1.62 -14.09 12.35
C VAL A 151 -1.15 -12.64 12.13
N HIS A 152 -1.89 -11.83 11.36
CA HIS A 152 -1.54 -10.42 11.18
C HIS A 152 -1.58 -9.66 12.51
N CYS A 153 -2.60 -9.88 13.34
CA CYS A 153 -2.71 -9.22 14.64
C CYS A 153 -1.54 -9.57 15.56
N LEU A 154 -1.19 -10.87 15.66
CA LEU A 154 -0.04 -11.32 16.43
C LEU A 154 1.26 -10.69 15.95
N LEU A 155 1.53 -10.78 14.65
CA LEU A 155 2.81 -10.35 14.09
C LEU A 155 2.95 -8.84 14.04
N SER A 156 1.87 -8.07 13.86
CA SER A 156 1.94 -6.59 13.89
C SER A 156 2.29 -6.03 15.27
N ASN A 157 2.06 -6.78 16.34
CA ASN A 157 2.41 -6.37 17.69
C ASN A 157 3.82 -6.89 18.05
N LEU A 158 4.80 -6.00 18.04
CA LEU A 158 6.18 -6.31 18.38
C LEU A 158 6.37 -6.20 19.90
N SER A 159 6.72 -7.29 20.57
CA SER A 159 6.97 -7.27 22.01
C SER A 159 8.25 -6.50 22.36
N ASP A 160 8.22 -5.72 23.45
CA ASP A 160 9.37 -4.98 23.97
C ASP A 160 10.45 -5.88 24.62
N ASP A 161 10.14 -7.17 24.84
CA ASP A 161 11.02 -8.15 25.48
C ASP A 161 11.84 -8.99 24.48
N LEU A 162 11.83 -8.61 23.20
CA LEU A 162 12.60 -9.31 22.17
C LEU A 162 14.11 -9.19 22.44
N PRO A 163 14.87 -10.29 22.37
CA PRO A 163 16.32 -10.27 22.61
C PRO A 163 17.07 -9.75 21.38
N PHE A 164 16.96 -8.44 21.10
CA PHE A 164 17.47 -7.82 19.87
C PHE A 164 18.92 -8.17 19.57
N GLU A 165 19.85 -8.09 20.54
CA GLU A 165 21.26 -8.42 20.28
C GLU A 165 21.45 -9.82 19.70
N LYS A 166 20.71 -10.81 20.22
CA LYS A 166 20.72 -12.17 19.69
C LYS A 166 20.12 -12.22 18.28
N LEU A 167 18.99 -11.55 18.07
CA LEU A 167 18.29 -11.53 16.79
C LEU A 167 19.08 -10.81 15.69
N LEU A 168 19.85 -9.78 16.03
CA LEU A 168 20.75 -9.09 15.12
C LEU A 168 21.93 -9.98 14.73
N GLN A 169 22.48 -10.74 15.68
CA GLN A 169 23.50 -11.75 15.38
C GLN A 169 22.93 -12.82 14.42
N GLU A 170 21.78 -13.41 14.76
CA GLU A 170 21.11 -14.41 13.92
C GLU A 170 20.78 -13.84 12.51
N ALA A 171 20.41 -12.55 12.42
CA ALA A 171 20.13 -11.90 11.13
C ALA A 171 21.39 -11.71 10.29
N THR A 172 22.52 -11.39 10.93
CA THR A 172 23.82 -11.28 10.28
C THR A 172 24.27 -12.64 9.74
N GLU A 173 24.19 -13.69 10.57
CA GLU A 173 24.52 -15.07 10.18
C GLU A 173 23.62 -15.54 9.03
N LEU A 174 22.33 -15.19 9.05
CA LEU A 174 21.39 -15.50 7.98
C LEU A 174 21.77 -14.80 6.67
N TYR A 175 22.17 -13.53 6.73
CA TYR A 175 22.59 -12.75 5.57
C TYR A 175 23.87 -13.32 4.94
N GLU A 176 24.85 -13.70 5.74
CA GLU A 176 26.09 -14.30 5.27
C GLU A 176 25.84 -15.69 4.63
N LYS A 177 24.95 -16.48 5.23
CA LYS A 177 24.63 -17.83 4.75
C LYS A 177 23.77 -17.81 3.48
N PHE A 178 22.85 -16.85 3.39
CA PHE A 178 21.90 -16.71 2.28
C PHE A 178 21.86 -15.26 1.82
N PRO A 179 22.88 -14.79 1.07
CA PRO A 179 22.87 -13.43 0.56
C PRO A 179 21.69 -13.21 -0.40
N PRO A 180 21.23 -11.96 -0.62
CA PRO A 180 20.02 -11.67 -1.41
C PRO A 180 19.98 -12.34 -2.78
N GLU A 181 21.13 -12.42 -3.46
CA GLU A 181 21.27 -13.03 -4.78
C GLU A 181 20.95 -14.54 -4.77
N SER A 182 21.18 -15.21 -3.64
CA SER A 182 20.95 -16.65 -3.48
C SER A 182 19.47 -17.02 -3.40
N VAL A 183 18.63 -16.11 -2.89
CA VAL A 183 17.17 -16.32 -2.70
C VAL A 183 16.32 -15.60 -3.75
N GLU A 184 16.92 -14.74 -4.57
CA GLU A 184 16.26 -13.91 -5.58
C GLU A 184 15.36 -14.72 -6.56
N ALA A 185 15.76 -15.94 -6.92
CA ALA A 185 14.96 -16.80 -7.78
C ALA A 185 13.62 -17.20 -7.11
N GLU A 186 13.66 -17.52 -5.82
CA GLU A 186 12.49 -17.89 -5.02
C GLU A 186 11.58 -16.68 -4.80
N VAL A 187 12.16 -15.50 -4.58
CA VAL A 187 11.43 -14.22 -4.49
C VAL A 187 10.65 -13.94 -5.78
N LYS A 188 11.31 -14.05 -6.94
CA LYS A 188 10.66 -13.87 -8.25
C LYS A 188 9.50 -14.83 -8.45
N GLU A 189 9.69 -16.10 -8.08
CA GLU A 189 8.63 -17.09 -8.22
C GLU A 189 7.45 -16.81 -7.27
N ARG A 190 7.73 -16.40 -6.03
CA ARG A 190 6.70 -15.94 -5.11
C ARG A 190 5.91 -14.76 -5.68
N CYS A 191 6.57 -13.72 -6.17
CA CYS A 191 5.91 -12.55 -6.75
C CYS A 191 4.99 -12.93 -7.91
N LYS A 192 5.42 -13.85 -8.79
CA LYS A 192 4.55 -14.37 -9.87
C LYS A 192 3.32 -15.09 -9.32
N ARG A 193 3.49 -15.95 -8.30
CA ARG A 193 2.37 -16.65 -7.66
C ARG A 193 1.37 -15.67 -7.03
N GLU A 194 1.84 -14.63 -6.37
CA GLU A 194 0.97 -13.60 -5.77
C GLU A 194 0.19 -12.81 -6.84
N VAL A 195 0.86 -12.41 -7.93
CA VAL A 195 0.20 -11.71 -9.06
C VAL A 195 -0.87 -12.60 -9.68
N LEU A 196 -0.57 -13.88 -9.93
CA LEU A 196 -1.53 -14.84 -10.47
C LEU A 196 -2.74 -15.01 -9.55
N ARG A 197 -2.50 -15.13 -8.23
CA ARG A 197 -3.58 -15.25 -7.24
C ARG A 197 -4.49 -14.04 -7.25
N ARG A 198 -3.93 -12.82 -7.27
CA ARG A 198 -4.71 -11.57 -7.36
C ARG A 198 -5.54 -11.51 -8.64
N GLN A 199 -4.96 -11.89 -9.78
CA GLN A 199 -5.69 -11.93 -11.06
C GLN A 199 -6.86 -12.92 -11.04
N GLN A 200 -6.68 -14.09 -10.43
CA GLN A 200 -7.74 -15.10 -10.28
C GLN A 200 -8.86 -14.60 -9.36
N GLU A 201 -8.52 -13.99 -8.22
CA GLU A 201 -9.48 -13.39 -7.29
C GLU A 201 -10.29 -12.27 -7.97
N ASP A 202 -9.63 -11.39 -8.73
CA ASP A 202 -10.27 -10.31 -9.47
C ASP A 202 -11.17 -10.83 -10.59
N ALA A 203 -10.75 -11.85 -11.32
CA ALA A 203 -11.56 -12.50 -12.34
C ALA A 203 -12.81 -13.13 -11.73
N MET A 204 -12.68 -13.81 -10.59
CA MET A 204 -13.80 -14.41 -9.86
C MET A 204 -14.76 -13.34 -9.34
N ARG A 205 -14.25 -12.25 -8.76
CA ARG A 205 -15.06 -11.10 -8.32
C ARG A 205 -15.83 -10.47 -9.48
N LYS A 206 -15.17 -10.20 -10.61
CA LYS A 206 -15.81 -9.68 -11.82
C LYS A 206 -16.88 -10.63 -12.36
N ALA A 207 -16.61 -11.94 -12.36
CA ALA A 207 -17.58 -12.95 -12.77
C ALA A 207 -18.82 -12.94 -11.86
N LEU A 208 -18.65 -12.88 -10.53
CA LEU A 208 -19.74 -12.80 -9.56
C LEU A 208 -20.57 -11.52 -9.74
N VAL A 209 -19.93 -10.37 -9.92
CA VAL A 209 -20.61 -9.08 -10.19
C VAL A 209 -21.40 -9.17 -11.50
N SER A 210 -20.82 -9.73 -12.56
CA SER A 210 -21.51 -9.90 -13.84
C SER A 210 -22.73 -10.84 -13.74
N LYS A 211 -22.62 -11.92 -12.95
CA LYS A 211 -23.73 -12.85 -12.68
C LYS A 211 -24.86 -12.14 -11.92
N ARG A 212 -24.54 -11.38 -10.86
CA ARG A 212 -25.52 -10.56 -10.12
C ARG A 212 -26.18 -9.51 -11.01
N ALA A 213 -25.42 -8.83 -11.88
CA ALA A 213 -25.96 -7.85 -12.82
C ALA A 213 -26.93 -8.47 -13.83
N ARG A 214 -26.63 -9.68 -14.34
CA ARG A 214 -27.54 -10.44 -15.22
C ARG A 214 -28.80 -10.92 -14.50
N ALA A 215 -28.68 -11.31 -13.22
CA ALA A 215 -29.83 -11.70 -12.40
C ALA A 215 -30.75 -10.51 -12.08
N ASN A 216 -30.19 -9.35 -11.74
CA ASN A 216 -30.95 -8.12 -11.44
C ASN A 216 -31.51 -7.42 -12.69
N ASN A 217 -30.99 -7.72 -13.89
CA ASN A 217 -31.52 -7.19 -15.14
C ASN A 217 -31.72 -8.30 -16.19
N PRO A 218 -32.78 -9.13 -16.01
CA PRO A 218 -33.12 -10.19 -16.95
C PRO A 218 -33.37 -9.63 -18.35
N SER A 219 -33.08 -10.43 -19.38
CA SER A 219 -33.22 -10.01 -20.79
C SER A 219 -34.65 -9.59 -21.17
N TRP A 220 -35.67 -10.04 -20.43
CA TRP A 220 -37.06 -9.61 -20.61
C TRP A 220 -37.32 -8.21 -20.04
N VAL A 221 -36.77 -7.86 -18.87
CA VAL A 221 -36.84 -6.50 -18.30
C VAL A 221 -36.13 -5.51 -19.20
N ARG A 222 -34.97 -5.88 -19.74
CA ARG A 222 -34.22 -5.06 -20.69
C ARG A 222 -34.98 -4.84 -22.00
N ARG A 223 -35.72 -5.86 -22.48
CA ARG A 223 -36.61 -5.76 -23.65
C ARG A 223 -37.84 -4.88 -23.37
N LEU A 224 -38.48 -5.04 -22.22
CA LEU A 224 -39.61 -4.19 -21.79
C LEU A 224 -39.22 -2.73 -21.62
N ARG A 225 -38.06 -2.46 -21.01
CA ARG A 225 -37.54 -1.10 -20.83
C ARG A 225 -37.11 -0.45 -22.16
N ALA A 226 -36.67 -1.26 -23.14
CA ALA A 226 -36.42 -0.78 -24.51
C ALA A 226 -37.71 -0.54 -25.33
N TRP A 227 -38.80 -1.25 -25.00
CA TRP A 227 -40.12 -1.04 -25.61
C TRP A 227 -40.86 0.15 -24.98
N HIS A 228 -40.62 0.45 -23.70
CA HIS A 228 -41.05 1.68 -23.04
C HIS A 228 -40.10 2.84 -23.37
N VAL A 229 -40.19 3.34 -24.59
CA VAL A 229 -39.80 4.72 -24.88
C VAL A 229 -40.86 5.63 -24.26
N PRO A 230 -40.52 6.53 -23.32
CA PRO A 230 -41.53 7.36 -22.69
C PRO A 230 -42.01 8.44 -23.67
N HIS A 231 -43.17 8.23 -24.29
CA HIS A 231 -43.81 9.21 -25.17
C HIS A 231 -44.13 10.54 -24.46
N TYR A 232 -44.08 10.60 -23.12
CA TYR A 232 -44.30 11.85 -22.37
C TYR A 232 -43.27 12.94 -22.69
N LYS A 233 -42.02 12.57 -23.04
CA LYS A 233 -41.01 13.57 -23.46
C LYS A 233 -41.35 14.19 -24.82
N LEU A 234 -41.98 13.43 -25.72
CA LEU A 234 -42.46 13.92 -27.01
C LEU A 234 -43.71 14.80 -26.82
N ILE A 235 -44.64 14.38 -25.95
CA ILE A 235 -45.87 15.12 -25.64
C ILE A 235 -45.55 16.48 -24.99
N LEU A 236 -44.61 16.53 -24.03
CA LEU A 236 -44.16 17.79 -23.42
C LEU A 236 -43.53 18.74 -24.45
N PHE A 237 -42.75 18.22 -25.40
CA PHE A 237 -42.14 19.03 -26.47
C PHE A 237 -43.19 19.62 -27.41
N THR A 238 -44.22 18.83 -27.78
CA THR A 238 -45.31 19.32 -28.63
C THR A 238 -46.21 20.35 -27.93
N ALA A 239 -46.44 20.20 -26.63
CA ALA A 239 -47.24 21.14 -25.85
C ALA A 239 -46.57 22.52 -25.74
N SER A 240 -45.25 22.58 -25.56
CA SER A 240 -44.51 23.85 -25.54
C SER A 240 -44.51 24.57 -26.89
N ILE A 241 -44.41 23.84 -28.00
CA ILE A 241 -44.47 24.44 -29.35
C ILE A 241 -45.88 24.94 -29.65
N ALA A 242 -46.93 24.18 -29.31
CA ALA A 242 -48.31 24.60 -29.51
C ALA A 242 -48.67 25.83 -28.65
N PHE A 243 -48.18 25.90 -27.40
CA PHE A 243 -48.38 27.06 -26.54
C PHE A 243 -47.64 28.31 -27.06
N GLY A 244 -46.42 28.13 -27.58
CA GLY A 244 -45.67 29.21 -28.24
C GLY A 244 -46.34 29.71 -29.52
N PHE A 245 -46.87 28.81 -30.35
CA PHE A 245 -47.58 29.16 -31.58
C PHE A 245 -48.94 29.83 -31.30
N TYR A 246 -49.65 29.38 -30.26
CA TYR A 246 -50.89 30.03 -29.80
C TYR A 246 -50.64 31.44 -29.25
N ALA A 247 -49.57 31.63 -28.48
CA ALA A 247 -49.18 32.96 -27.99
C ALA A 247 -48.75 33.90 -29.13
N TYR A 248 -48.06 33.37 -30.16
CA TYR A 248 -47.67 34.12 -31.36
C TYR A 248 -48.88 34.56 -32.19
N LEU A 249 -49.85 33.67 -32.42
CA LEU A 249 -51.07 34.01 -33.19
C LEU A 249 -52.02 34.96 -32.46
N ARG A 250 -51.92 35.06 -31.12
CA ARG A 250 -52.74 35.98 -30.31
C ARG A 250 -52.06 37.33 -30.06
N GLY A 251 -50.80 37.49 -30.46
CA GLY A 251 -50.04 38.72 -30.34
C GLY A 251 -49.79 39.35 -31.72
N THR A 252 -50.53 40.42 -32.02
CA THR A 252 -50.42 41.36 -33.17
C THR A 252 -51.10 40.93 -34.48
N PRO A 253 -51.82 41.83 -35.20
CA PRO A 253 -51.67 43.29 -35.32
C PRO A 253 -52.93 44.08 -34.85
N ASP A 254 -52.83 45.37 -34.49
CA ASP A 254 -52.84 46.54 -35.40
C ASP A 254 -51.93 47.66 -34.85
N ALA A 255 -50.93 48.11 -35.61
CA ALA A 255 -50.96 49.28 -36.51
C ALA A 255 -51.05 50.62 -35.72
N ILE A 256 -49.95 51.40 -35.63
CA ILE A 256 -49.69 52.64 -36.41
C ILE A 256 -50.60 53.79 -35.89
N ASP A 257 -50.12 54.87 -35.25
CA ASP A 257 -49.48 56.01 -35.92
C ASP A 257 -48.92 57.10 -34.96
N PHE A 258 -47.82 57.72 -35.40
CA PHE A 258 -47.34 59.12 -35.30
C PHE A 258 -47.84 60.16 -34.24
N VAL A 259 -46.88 60.68 -33.43
CA VAL A 259 -46.37 62.09 -33.25
C VAL A 259 -47.28 63.27 -33.70
N PRO A 260 -47.35 64.50 -33.08
CA PRO A 260 -46.43 65.27 -32.16
C PRO A 260 -47.13 65.77 -30.86
N ARG A 261 -46.54 66.48 -29.87
CA ARG A 261 -45.41 67.42 -29.71
C ARG A 261 -44.66 67.13 -28.41
#